data_AF-A0A3B0V738-F1
#
_entry.id   AF-A0A3B0V738-F1
#
_cell.length_a   1.000
_cell.length_b   1.000
_cell.length_c   1.000
_cell.angle_alpha   90.00
_cell.angle_beta   90.00
_cell.angle_gamma   90.00
#
_symmetry.space_group_name_H-M   'P 1'
#
loop_
_entity.id
_entity.type
_entity.pdbx_description
1 polymer ?
#
loop_
_entity_poly.entity_id
_entity_poly.type
_entity_poly.pdbx_seq_one_letter_code
_entity_poly.pdbx_strand_id
1 'polypeptide(L)'
;AIISFGVQQIGKLIDYLNSLTFSTRQILVSGIAGETIAIGQSIYFNATDGNWWLTSASDVTTSQGLLLGVAQSAGTAGNTISGGVMLFGTDTNQTGLVAGEKLYLSDTAGALSNTAGTYEMLIGQAVSATSMYFNPMIGVVLSDNVQTLQNKTFENSYFQIGINEQLADYTLVLSDKSKMIQMNDASANTLTIPANADVGFPVGTKVLVQQTGAGLTTIAGATGVTVNAPNADLTINGQYAMAVMIQTATDVWQVEGNLVA
;
A
#
# COMPACT_ATOMS: atom_id res chain seq x y z
N ALA A 1 -29.02 52.11 -14.31
CA ALA A 1 -28.26 51.50 -13.19
C ALA A 1 -28.31 49.97 -13.20
N ILE A 2 -29.50 49.35 -13.18
CA ILE A 2 -29.66 47.88 -13.06
C ILE A 2 -29.06 47.10 -14.24
N ILE A 3 -29.24 47.58 -15.48
CA ILE A 3 -28.71 46.93 -16.70
C ILE A 3 -27.16 46.92 -16.68
N SER A 4 -26.53 48.01 -16.22
CA SER A 4 -25.06 48.11 -16.12
C SER A 4 -24.47 47.18 -15.06
N PHE A 5 -25.21 46.90 -14.00
CA PHE A 5 -24.76 46.01 -12.93
C PHE A 5 -24.81 44.54 -13.37
N GLY A 6 -25.87 44.13 -14.09
CA GLY A 6 -25.98 42.78 -14.65
C GLY A 6 -24.89 42.46 -15.68
N VAL A 7 -24.55 43.42 -16.56
CA VAL A 7 -23.48 43.25 -17.55
C VAL A 7 -22.11 43.10 -16.89
N GLN A 8 -21.83 43.83 -15.80
CA GLN A 8 -20.58 43.68 -15.05
C GLN A 8 -20.47 42.30 -14.35
N GLN A 9 -21.57 41.77 -13.81
CA GLN A 9 -21.54 40.44 -13.19
C GLN A 9 -21.34 39.32 -14.22
N ILE A 10 -21.96 39.45 -15.39
CA ILE A 10 -21.77 38.50 -16.50
C ILE A 10 -20.33 38.54 -17.03
N GLY A 11 -19.74 39.74 -17.17
CA GLY A 11 -18.33 39.89 -17.54
C GLY A 11 -17.39 39.18 -16.55
N LYS A 12 -17.57 39.40 -15.24
CA LYS A 12 -16.78 38.73 -14.20
C LYS A 12 -16.97 37.21 -14.19
N LEU A 13 -18.18 36.72 -14.45
CA LEU A 13 -18.46 35.30 -14.55
C LEU A 13 -17.79 34.67 -15.78
N ILE A 14 -17.78 35.38 -16.92
CA ILE A 14 -17.07 34.95 -18.13
C ILE A 14 -15.57 34.93 -17.91
N ASP A 15 -15.00 35.95 -17.28
CA ASP A 15 -13.56 36.01 -16.96
C ASP A 15 -13.18 34.86 -16.01
N TYR A 16 -14.02 34.57 -15.02
CA TYR A 16 -13.83 33.43 -14.12
C TYR A 16 -13.89 32.10 -14.88
N LEU A 17 -14.91 31.87 -15.71
CA LEU A 17 -15.05 30.65 -16.51
C LEU A 17 -13.90 30.47 -17.52
N ASN A 18 -13.42 31.55 -18.13
CA ASN A 18 -12.29 31.51 -19.07
C ASN A 18 -10.93 31.28 -18.37
N SER A 19 -10.86 31.43 -17.04
CA SER A 19 -9.67 31.10 -16.26
C SER A 19 -9.63 29.65 -15.77
N LEU A 20 -10.70 28.87 -16.01
CA LEU A 20 -10.74 27.45 -15.63
C LEU A 20 -10.09 26.57 -16.71
N THR A 21 -8.97 25.93 -16.41
CA THR A 21 -8.39 24.85 -17.24
C THR A 21 -8.57 23.49 -16.57
N PHE A 22 -9.41 22.63 -17.15
CA PHE A 22 -9.46 21.20 -16.79
C PHE A 22 -8.45 20.43 -17.64
N SER A 23 -7.30 20.09 -17.06
CA SER A 23 -6.34 19.18 -17.69
C SER A 23 -6.55 17.78 -17.14
N THR A 24 -6.72 16.78 -18.02
CA THR A 24 -6.85 15.37 -17.61
C THR A 24 -5.56 14.79 -16.99
N ARG A 25 -4.53 15.63 -16.81
CA ARG A 25 -3.23 15.27 -16.23
C ARG A 25 -2.88 16.04 -14.95
N GLN A 26 -3.62 17.10 -14.61
CA GLN A 26 -3.34 17.93 -13.44
C GLN A 26 -4.58 18.65 -12.90
N ILE A 27 -4.67 18.77 -11.57
CA ILE A 27 -5.67 19.60 -10.89
C ILE A 27 -5.02 20.95 -10.63
N LEU A 28 -5.56 22.00 -11.26
CA LEU A 28 -5.07 23.37 -11.15
C LEU A 28 -6.10 24.26 -10.46
N VAL A 29 -5.63 25.17 -9.61
CA VAL A 29 -6.46 26.22 -9.01
C VAL A 29 -5.84 27.59 -9.25
N SER A 30 -6.67 28.62 -9.32
CA SER A 30 -6.21 30.00 -9.25
C SER A 30 -5.64 30.30 -7.87
N GLY A 31 -4.57 31.08 -7.78
CA GLY A 31 -3.96 31.48 -6.51
C GLY A 31 -3.32 32.86 -6.59
N ILE A 32 -3.29 33.55 -5.44
CA ILE A 32 -2.54 34.80 -5.24
C ILE A 32 -1.27 34.45 -4.48
N ALA A 33 -0.12 34.99 -4.91
CA ALA A 33 1.15 34.80 -4.23
C ALA A 33 1.21 35.69 -2.98
N GLY A 34 1.54 35.12 -1.82
CA GLY A 34 1.78 35.85 -0.57
C GLY A 34 3.17 36.49 -0.52
N GLU A 35 4.11 35.93 -1.28
CA GLU A 35 5.48 36.40 -1.42
C GLU A 35 5.99 36.25 -2.87
N THR A 36 7.29 36.44 -3.11
CA THR A 36 7.86 36.18 -4.43
C THR A 36 8.03 34.68 -4.63
N ILE A 37 7.34 34.13 -5.62
CA ILE A 37 7.34 32.71 -5.98
C ILE A 37 7.84 32.57 -7.42
N ALA A 38 8.73 31.61 -7.64
CA ALA A 38 9.18 31.18 -8.95
C ALA A 38 8.39 29.94 -9.44
N ILE A 39 8.38 29.76 -10.75
CA ILE A 39 7.80 28.57 -11.37
C ILE A 39 8.49 27.30 -10.86
N GLY A 40 7.71 26.23 -10.64
CA GLY A 40 8.20 24.95 -10.17
C GLY A 40 8.45 24.87 -8.66
N GLN A 41 8.32 25.96 -7.91
CA GLN A 41 8.48 25.94 -6.46
C GLN A 41 7.28 25.30 -5.76
N SER A 42 7.55 24.62 -4.65
CA SER A 42 6.52 24.10 -3.75
C SER A 42 5.96 25.20 -2.85
N ILE A 43 4.64 25.25 -2.75
CA ILE A 43 3.90 26.28 -2.05
C ILE A 43 2.77 25.67 -1.22
N TYR A 44 2.38 26.33 -0.13
CA TYR A 44 1.23 25.97 0.69
C TYR A 44 0.20 27.10 0.71
N PHE A 45 -1.06 26.74 0.89
CA PHE A 45 -2.14 27.71 1.07
C PHE A 45 -2.20 28.16 2.54
N ASN A 46 -1.95 29.44 2.78
CA ASN A 46 -2.12 30.04 4.10
C ASN A 46 -3.58 30.44 4.29
N ALA A 47 -4.31 29.69 5.13
CA ALA A 47 -5.73 29.93 5.38
C ALA A 47 -6.01 31.26 6.12
N THR A 48 -4.98 31.90 6.70
CA THR A 48 -5.14 33.17 7.42
C THR A 48 -5.34 34.34 6.47
N ASP A 49 -4.60 34.38 5.36
CA ASP A 49 -4.63 35.48 4.40
C ASP A 49 -5.18 35.08 3.02
N GLY A 50 -5.38 33.78 2.78
CA GLY A 50 -5.90 33.26 1.52
C GLY A 50 -4.89 33.23 0.37
N ASN A 51 -3.60 33.40 0.68
CA ASN A 51 -2.53 33.44 -0.31
C ASN A 51 -1.67 32.17 -0.28
N TRP A 52 -0.89 31.98 -1.33
CA TRP A 52 0.08 30.90 -1.45
C TRP A 52 1.48 31.37 -1.05
N TRP A 53 2.13 30.61 -0.18
CA TRP A 53 3.45 30.91 0.40
C TRP A 53 4.39 29.73 0.19
N LEU A 54 5.70 29.94 0.21
CA LEU A 54 6.70 28.89 0.01
C LEU A 54 6.68 27.88 1.17
N THR A 55 6.75 26.59 0.85
CA THR A 55 6.88 25.54 1.87
C THR A 55 8.30 25.48 2.45
N SER A 56 8.46 25.02 3.68
CA SER A 56 9.75 24.53 4.20
C SER A 56 9.57 23.25 5.03
N ALA A 57 10.39 22.23 4.77
CA ALA A 57 10.44 21.02 5.58
C ALA A 57 11.10 21.23 6.96
N SER A 58 11.64 22.42 7.24
CA SER A 58 12.18 22.78 8.56
C SER A 58 11.12 23.33 9.51
N ASP A 59 9.91 23.60 9.01
CA ASP A 59 8.81 24.20 9.78
C ASP A 59 7.48 23.53 9.45
N VAL A 60 6.93 22.81 10.43
CA VAL A 60 5.66 22.10 10.31
C VAL A 60 4.48 23.01 9.97
N THR A 61 4.55 24.31 10.33
CA THR A 61 3.49 25.29 10.03
C THR A 61 3.42 25.69 8.56
N THR A 62 4.39 25.27 7.75
CA THR A 62 4.47 25.53 6.30
C THR A 62 4.44 24.25 5.45
N SER A 63 4.34 23.08 6.10
CA SER A 63 4.49 21.79 5.42
C SER A 63 3.48 20.72 5.85
N GLN A 64 3.09 20.62 7.12
CA GLN A 64 2.26 19.53 7.62
C GLN A 64 0.79 19.90 7.75
N GLY A 65 -0.10 19.04 7.25
CA GLY A 65 -1.55 19.21 7.38
C GLY A 65 -2.12 20.39 6.58
N LEU A 66 -1.36 20.92 5.63
CA LEU A 66 -1.73 22.05 4.79
C LEU A 66 -2.09 21.59 3.37
N LEU A 67 -2.82 22.44 2.65
CA LEU A 67 -2.98 22.27 1.22
C LEU A 67 -1.69 22.69 0.51
N LEU A 68 -1.00 21.73 -0.09
CA LEU A 68 0.25 21.95 -0.83
C LEU A 68 0.00 22.00 -2.34
N GLY A 69 0.88 22.69 -3.05
CA GLY A 69 0.87 22.79 -4.50
C GLY A 69 2.23 23.12 -5.09
N VAL A 70 2.30 23.11 -6.42
CA VAL A 70 3.46 23.56 -7.20
C VAL A 70 3.06 24.75 -8.06
N ALA A 71 3.80 25.84 -7.99
CA ALA A 71 3.53 27.04 -8.77
C ALA A 71 3.78 26.79 -10.27
N GLN A 72 2.78 27.01 -11.12
CA GLN A 72 2.87 26.81 -12.57
C GLN A 72 3.30 28.09 -13.32
N SER A 73 3.54 29.18 -12.59
CA SER A 73 4.21 30.38 -13.08
C SER A 73 4.88 31.12 -11.92
N ALA A 74 5.68 32.14 -12.23
CA ALA A 74 6.10 33.09 -11.21
C ALA A 74 4.90 33.90 -10.69
N GLY A 75 5.03 34.43 -9.47
CA GLY A 75 4.11 35.34 -8.83
C GLY A 75 4.84 36.27 -7.87
N THR A 76 4.35 37.50 -7.75
CA THR A 76 4.83 38.48 -6.77
C THR A 76 3.77 38.71 -5.71
N ALA A 77 4.16 39.06 -4.49
CA ALA A 77 3.25 39.27 -3.36
C ALA A 77 2.01 40.10 -3.75
N GLY A 78 0.82 39.61 -3.39
CA GLY A 78 -0.47 40.22 -3.70
C GLY A 78 -0.95 40.06 -5.15
N ASN A 79 -0.19 39.41 -6.03
CA ASN A 79 -0.55 39.23 -7.44
C ASN A 79 -0.88 37.77 -7.75
N THR A 80 -1.69 37.56 -8.78
CA THR A 80 -2.08 36.22 -9.24
C THR A 80 -0.88 35.45 -9.78
N ILE A 81 -0.76 34.18 -9.39
CA ILE A 81 0.09 33.19 -10.05
C ILE A 81 -0.61 32.84 -11.36
N SER A 82 -0.21 33.48 -12.47
CA SER A 82 -0.95 33.46 -13.75
C SER A 82 -1.11 32.05 -14.35
N GLY A 83 -0.13 31.17 -14.15
CA GLY A 83 -0.21 29.77 -14.53
C GLY A 83 -1.01 28.90 -13.56
N GLY A 84 -1.42 29.45 -12.41
CA GLY A 84 -2.11 28.76 -11.34
C GLY A 84 -1.19 27.96 -10.41
N VAL A 85 -1.83 27.23 -9.50
CA VAL A 85 -1.20 26.32 -8.54
C VAL A 85 -1.67 24.91 -8.83
N MET A 86 -0.73 24.00 -9.10
CA MET A 86 -1.04 22.60 -9.32
C MET A 86 -1.12 21.87 -7.96
N LEU A 87 -2.27 21.29 -7.65
CA LEU A 87 -2.52 20.56 -6.40
C LEU A 87 -2.19 19.07 -6.52
N PHE A 88 -2.20 18.54 -7.74
CA PHE A 88 -1.98 17.14 -8.04
C PHE A 88 -1.71 16.99 -9.54
N GLY A 89 -0.84 16.06 -9.93
CA GLY A 89 -0.61 15.68 -11.32
C GLY A 89 0.83 15.80 -11.77
N THR A 90 1.06 15.85 -13.08
CA THR A 90 2.41 15.97 -13.64
C THR A 90 2.81 17.44 -13.81
N ASP A 91 3.82 17.88 -13.05
CA ASP A 91 4.52 19.14 -13.31
C ASP A 91 5.62 18.93 -14.35
N THR A 92 5.74 19.85 -15.31
CA THR A 92 6.76 19.84 -16.37
C THR A 92 7.75 21.01 -16.26
N ASN A 93 7.73 21.74 -15.15
CA ASN A 93 8.52 22.95 -14.95
C ASN A 93 9.72 22.73 -14.03
N GLN A 94 10.05 21.46 -13.74
CA GLN A 94 11.20 21.10 -12.93
C GLN A 94 12.49 21.08 -13.76
N THR A 95 13.62 21.06 -13.08
CA THR A 95 14.94 20.91 -13.70
C THR A 95 15.86 20.10 -12.79
N GLY A 96 16.84 19.40 -13.37
CA GLY A 96 17.90 18.73 -12.60
C GLY A 96 17.42 17.49 -11.83
N LEU A 97 16.29 16.91 -12.23
CA LEU A 97 15.77 15.69 -11.62
C LEU A 97 16.42 14.43 -12.24
N VAL A 98 16.30 13.30 -11.55
CA VAL A 98 16.64 11.98 -12.09
C VAL A 98 15.38 11.12 -12.07
N ALA A 99 15.01 10.55 -13.23
CA ALA A 99 13.79 9.76 -13.36
C ALA A 99 13.77 8.60 -12.35
N GLY A 100 12.64 8.46 -11.64
CA GLY A 100 12.42 7.44 -10.62
C GLY A 100 12.76 7.88 -9.19
N GLU A 101 13.47 8.98 -8.98
CA GLU A 101 13.79 9.46 -7.63
C GLU A 101 12.56 9.98 -6.89
N LYS A 102 12.50 9.70 -5.58
CA LYS A 102 11.53 10.31 -4.67
C LYS A 102 11.82 11.79 -4.51
N LEU A 103 10.77 12.60 -4.40
CA LEU A 103 10.88 14.03 -4.16
C LEU A 103 10.20 14.41 -2.86
N TYR A 104 10.97 15.07 -2.01
CA TYR A 104 10.60 15.56 -0.70
C TYR A 104 10.56 17.09 -0.72
N LEU A 105 9.80 17.70 0.21
CA LEU A 105 10.02 19.10 0.55
C LEU A 105 11.45 19.26 1.11
N SER A 106 12.13 20.32 0.70
CA SER A 106 13.43 20.71 1.23
C SER A 106 13.30 21.61 2.46
N ASP A 107 14.36 21.68 3.27
CA ASP A 107 14.51 22.71 4.30
C ASP A 107 14.77 24.10 3.72
N THR A 108 15.09 24.18 2.42
CA THR A 108 15.16 25.45 1.69
C THR A 108 13.77 25.85 1.19
N ALA A 109 13.34 27.08 1.50
CA ALA A 109 12.01 27.58 1.15
C ALA A 109 11.66 27.38 -0.34
N GLY A 110 10.55 26.69 -0.57
CA GLY A 110 9.98 26.38 -1.89
C GLY A 110 10.78 25.41 -2.75
N ALA A 111 11.88 24.86 -2.24
CA ALA A 111 12.71 23.92 -2.97
C ALA A 111 12.26 22.48 -2.74
N LEU A 112 12.50 21.66 -3.76
CA LEU A 112 12.36 20.20 -3.69
C LEU A 112 13.72 19.55 -3.49
N SER A 113 13.72 18.37 -2.90
CA SER A 113 14.94 17.60 -2.62
C SER A 113 14.73 16.12 -2.92
N ASN A 114 15.78 15.42 -3.37
CA ASN A 114 15.77 13.96 -3.48
C ASN A 114 16.15 13.25 -2.17
N THR A 115 16.46 14.02 -1.13
CA THR A 115 16.68 13.56 0.25
C THR A 115 15.65 14.21 1.16
N ALA A 116 15.16 13.49 2.18
CA ALA A 116 14.23 14.05 3.16
C ALA A 116 14.83 15.28 3.87
N GLY A 117 14.02 16.33 4.04
CA GLY A 117 14.33 17.46 4.92
C GLY A 117 14.19 17.10 6.40
N THR A 118 14.21 18.11 7.26
CA THR A 118 14.10 17.98 8.72
C THR A 118 12.83 17.22 9.13
N TYR A 119 11.69 17.59 8.55
CA TYR A 119 10.46 16.81 8.62
C TYR A 119 10.25 16.06 7.30
N GLU A 120 10.15 14.73 7.36
CA GLU A 120 10.03 13.89 6.17
C GLU A 120 8.68 14.10 5.48
N MET A 121 8.68 14.88 4.40
CA MET A 121 7.50 15.25 3.62
C MET A 121 7.65 14.76 2.18
N LEU A 122 7.29 13.51 1.90
CA LEU A 122 7.28 12.97 0.54
C LEU A 122 6.09 13.54 -0.25
N ILE A 123 6.37 14.21 -1.37
CA ILE A 123 5.36 14.94 -2.14
C ILE A 123 5.24 14.49 -3.61
N GLY A 124 6.12 13.60 -4.07
CA GLY A 124 6.08 13.16 -5.45
C GLY A 124 7.24 12.27 -5.88
N GLN A 125 7.32 12.04 -7.18
CA GLN A 125 8.40 11.29 -7.82
C GLN A 125 8.80 11.96 -9.14
N ALA A 126 10.09 11.98 -9.43
CA ALA A 126 10.60 12.42 -10.72
C ALA A 126 10.21 11.44 -11.83
N VAL A 127 9.64 11.95 -12.93
CA VAL A 127 9.25 11.17 -14.12
C VAL A 127 10.32 11.30 -15.22
N SER A 128 10.99 12.45 -15.29
CA SER A 128 12.09 12.72 -16.21
C SER A 128 13.04 13.75 -15.56
N ALA A 129 14.05 14.20 -16.29
CA ALA A 129 14.95 15.25 -15.81
C ALA A 129 14.27 16.62 -15.59
N THR A 130 13.08 16.83 -16.15
CA THR A 130 12.36 18.11 -16.10
C THR A 130 10.90 17.98 -15.68
N SER A 131 10.46 16.78 -15.30
CA SER A 131 9.07 16.56 -14.91
C SER A 131 8.96 15.69 -13.69
N MET A 132 8.00 16.00 -12.84
CA MET A 132 7.64 15.21 -11.67
C MET A 132 6.15 14.91 -11.65
N TYR A 133 5.79 13.82 -11.01
CA TYR A 133 4.43 13.57 -10.57
C TYR A 133 4.28 14.07 -9.13
N PHE A 134 3.54 15.15 -8.94
CA PHE A 134 3.22 15.75 -7.66
C PHE A 134 1.93 15.15 -7.09
N ASN A 135 2.04 14.61 -5.88
CA ASN A 135 0.92 14.19 -5.08
C ASN A 135 1.32 14.35 -3.59
N PRO A 136 0.86 15.41 -2.91
CA PRO A 136 1.26 15.68 -1.52
C PRO A 136 0.68 14.66 -0.53
N MET A 137 -0.31 13.86 -0.93
CA MET A 137 -0.83 12.73 -0.16
C MET A 137 -0.07 11.43 -0.45
N ILE A 138 0.89 11.43 -1.39
CA ILE A 138 1.67 10.23 -1.72
C ILE A 138 2.46 9.76 -0.51
N GLY A 139 2.94 10.67 0.35
CA GLY A 139 3.54 10.34 1.64
C GLY A 139 2.57 9.55 2.52
N VAL A 140 1.34 10.03 2.74
CA VAL A 140 0.32 9.37 3.59
C VAL A 140 -0.11 8.02 3.04
N VAL A 141 -0.17 7.88 1.72
CA VAL A 141 -0.46 6.58 1.10
C VAL A 141 0.76 5.68 1.25
N LEU A 142 1.98 6.15 0.99
CA LEU A 142 3.20 5.34 0.98
C LEU A 142 3.86 5.10 2.35
N SER A 143 3.53 5.85 3.40
CA SER A 143 4.22 5.78 4.69
C SER A 143 3.50 4.94 5.75
N ASP A 144 2.18 4.74 5.67
CA ASP A 144 1.45 4.01 6.72
C ASP A 144 0.64 2.79 6.25
N ASN A 145 0.73 2.40 4.97
CA ASN A 145 0.40 1.05 4.49
C ASN A 145 0.64 0.83 2.98
N VAL A 146 1.16 1.81 2.23
CA VAL A 146 1.71 1.59 0.89
C VAL A 146 3.23 1.63 0.91
N GLN A 147 3.78 0.68 1.68
CA GLN A 147 5.01 -0.01 1.28
C GLN A 147 4.74 -0.71 -0.06
N THR A 148 4.78 0.11 -1.11
CA THR A 148 4.79 -0.17 -2.54
C THR A 148 4.96 -1.64 -2.92
N LEU A 149 3.91 -2.19 -3.56
CA LEU A 149 3.95 -3.36 -4.45
C LEU A 149 4.92 -3.19 -5.65
N GLN A 150 5.68 -2.10 -5.70
CA GLN A 150 6.68 -1.83 -6.72
C GLN A 150 8.00 -1.58 -6.00
N ASN A 151 8.95 -2.51 -6.21
CA ASN A 151 10.33 -2.46 -5.72
C ASN A 151 10.61 -2.90 -4.26
N LYS A 152 9.71 -3.67 -3.65
CA LYS A 152 10.14 -4.77 -2.77
C LYS A 152 10.05 -6.06 -3.59
N THR A 153 11.10 -6.88 -3.60
CA THR A 153 10.87 -8.32 -3.77
C THR A 153 9.76 -8.71 -2.80
N PHE A 154 8.80 -9.50 -3.26
CA PHE A 154 7.72 -10.01 -2.41
C PHE A 154 8.29 -11.01 -1.41
N GLU A 155 9.08 -10.54 -0.45
CA GLU A 155 9.65 -11.31 0.65
C GLU A 155 8.60 -11.49 1.76
N ASN A 156 7.35 -11.89 1.41
CA ASN A 156 6.46 -12.68 2.28
C ASN A 156 5.12 -13.06 1.60
N SER A 157 5.09 -14.29 1.08
CA SER A 157 4.28 -15.39 1.64
C SER A 157 2.74 -15.30 1.69
N TYR A 158 2.10 -14.77 0.65
CA TYR A 158 0.71 -15.16 0.34
C TYR A 158 0.53 -15.80 -1.05
N PHE A 159 1.62 -15.94 -1.83
CA PHE A 159 1.60 -16.60 -3.14
C PHE A 159 2.41 -17.92 -3.18
N GLN A 160 3.22 -18.17 -2.16
CA GLN A 160 3.97 -19.42 -1.99
C GLN A 160 3.46 -20.13 -0.74
N ILE A 161 3.25 -21.44 -0.83
CA ILE A 161 2.97 -22.27 0.34
C ILE A 161 4.23 -22.41 1.19
N GLY A 162 4.15 -22.06 2.47
CA GLY A 162 5.24 -22.33 3.41
C GLY A 162 5.38 -23.84 3.63
N ILE A 163 6.61 -24.34 3.72
CA ILE A 163 6.88 -25.76 3.97
C ILE A 163 7.43 -25.90 5.40
N ASN A 164 6.88 -26.86 6.14
CA ASN A 164 7.35 -27.26 7.47
C ASN A 164 7.67 -28.76 7.41
N GLU A 165 8.95 -29.11 7.35
CA GLU A 165 9.41 -30.51 7.32
C GLU A 165 9.46 -31.10 8.74
N GLN A 166 8.96 -32.31 8.89
CA GLN A 166 8.89 -33.06 10.13
C GLN A 166 9.49 -34.45 9.91
N LEU A 167 10.32 -34.91 10.85
CA LEU A 167 11.10 -36.15 10.75
C LEU A 167 10.60 -37.26 11.68
N ALA A 168 9.43 -37.07 12.31
CA ALA A 168 8.80 -37.98 13.26
C ALA A 168 7.31 -37.59 13.41
N ASP A 169 6.61 -38.24 14.35
CA ASP A 169 5.28 -37.83 14.80
C ASP A 169 5.21 -36.32 15.08
N TYR A 170 4.13 -35.68 14.64
CA TYR A 170 3.97 -34.24 14.75
C TYR A 170 2.54 -33.86 15.14
N THR A 171 2.40 -32.88 16.04
CA THR A 171 1.11 -32.26 16.36
C THR A 171 1.10 -30.86 15.80
N LEU A 172 0.07 -30.53 15.02
CA LEU A 172 -0.05 -29.22 14.39
C LEU A 172 -0.04 -28.09 15.42
N VAL A 173 0.60 -26.99 15.08
CA VAL A 173 0.58 -25.74 15.86
C VAL A 173 -0.04 -24.62 15.04
N LEU A 174 -0.51 -23.56 15.70
CA LEU A 174 -1.22 -22.46 15.02
C LEU A 174 -0.42 -21.83 13.86
N SER A 175 0.91 -21.88 13.92
CA SER A 175 1.79 -21.36 12.86
C SER A 175 1.87 -22.23 11.60
N ASP A 176 1.24 -23.41 11.59
CA ASP A 176 1.10 -24.29 10.42
C ASP A 176 -0.08 -23.91 9.52
N LYS A 177 -0.92 -22.97 9.97
CA LYS A 177 -2.02 -22.46 9.15
C LYS A 177 -1.50 -22.01 7.78
N SER A 178 -2.15 -22.46 6.72
CA SER A 178 -1.80 -22.17 5.32
C SER A 178 -0.41 -22.66 4.88
N LYS A 179 0.16 -23.67 5.56
CA LYS A 179 1.42 -24.33 5.17
C LYS A 179 1.18 -25.76 4.68
N MET A 180 2.24 -26.33 4.11
CA MET A 180 2.39 -27.76 3.85
C MET A 180 3.30 -28.37 4.91
N ILE A 181 2.81 -29.40 5.59
CA ILE A 181 3.62 -30.26 6.44
C ILE A 181 4.21 -31.37 5.56
N GLN A 182 5.54 -31.47 5.51
CA GLN A 182 6.22 -32.57 4.85
C GLN A 182 6.66 -33.59 5.89
N MET A 183 6.01 -34.75 5.92
CA MET A 183 6.37 -35.85 6.80
C MET A 183 7.48 -36.66 6.13
N ASN A 184 8.73 -36.33 6.45
CA ASN A 184 9.94 -36.95 5.92
C ASN A 184 10.55 -37.95 6.92
N ASP A 185 9.73 -38.88 7.39
CA ASP A 185 10.18 -39.99 8.24
C ASP A 185 10.22 -41.30 7.43
N ALA A 186 11.28 -42.07 7.60
CA ALA A 186 11.41 -43.41 7.02
C ALA A 186 10.56 -44.46 7.78
N SER A 187 10.17 -44.15 9.02
CA SER A 187 9.30 -44.98 9.87
C SER A 187 7.85 -44.50 9.81
N ALA A 188 6.91 -45.41 10.09
CA ALA A 188 5.50 -45.04 10.22
C ALA A 188 5.32 -43.96 11.30
N ASN A 189 4.55 -42.93 10.98
CA ASN A 189 4.41 -41.70 11.76
C ASN A 189 2.97 -41.18 11.73
N THR A 190 2.64 -40.33 12.68
CA THR A 190 1.31 -39.75 12.87
C THR A 190 1.37 -38.23 12.84
N LEU A 191 0.53 -37.61 12.01
CA LEU A 191 0.24 -36.18 12.04
C LEU A 191 -1.06 -35.92 12.82
N THR A 192 -0.94 -35.28 13.98
CA THR A 192 -2.06 -35.07 14.90
C THR A 192 -2.65 -33.67 14.76
N ILE A 193 -3.97 -33.60 14.54
CA ILE A 193 -4.78 -32.39 14.66
C ILE A 193 -5.10 -32.18 16.15
N PRO A 194 -4.62 -31.10 16.79
CA PRO A 194 -4.89 -30.84 18.21
C PRO A 194 -6.36 -30.45 18.45
N ALA A 195 -6.81 -30.58 19.70
CA ALA A 195 -8.08 -30.00 20.13
C ALA A 195 -8.03 -28.47 20.01
N ASN A 196 -9.14 -27.87 19.57
CA ASN A 196 -9.21 -26.43 19.33
C ASN A 196 -9.08 -25.60 20.61
N ALA A 197 -9.33 -26.22 21.77
CA ALA A 197 -9.10 -25.61 23.08
C ALA A 197 -7.60 -25.39 23.38
N ASP A 198 -6.72 -26.28 22.89
CA ASP A 198 -5.27 -26.19 23.09
C ASP A 198 -4.60 -25.37 21.99
N VAL A 199 -5.03 -25.56 20.74
CA VAL A 199 -4.55 -24.82 19.57
C VAL A 199 -5.74 -24.30 18.78
N GLY A 200 -6.10 -23.04 19.02
CA GLY A 200 -7.29 -22.39 18.44
C GLY A 200 -7.14 -22.05 16.97
N PHE A 201 -7.21 -23.05 16.09
CA PHE A 201 -7.31 -22.83 14.66
C PHE A 201 -8.67 -22.18 14.32
N PRO A 202 -8.69 -21.08 13.54
CA PRO A 202 -9.94 -20.52 13.05
C PRO A 202 -10.63 -21.46 12.06
N VAL A 203 -11.96 -21.53 12.11
CA VAL A 203 -12.76 -22.22 11.08
C VAL A 203 -12.43 -21.65 9.69
N GLY A 204 -12.23 -22.54 8.72
CA GLY A 204 -11.75 -22.22 7.37
C GLY A 204 -10.23 -22.34 7.19
N THR A 205 -9.48 -22.63 8.26
CA THR A 205 -8.04 -22.93 8.16
C THR A 205 -7.81 -24.14 7.27
N LYS A 206 -6.78 -24.05 6.42
CA LYS A 206 -6.31 -25.14 5.57
C LYS A 206 -4.86 -25.45 5.90
N VAL A 207 -4.53 -26.73 6.02
CA VAL A 207 -3.17 -27.23 6.17
C VAL A 207 -2.98 -28.37 5.18
N LEU A 208 -1.95 -28.27 4.35
CA LEU A 208 -1.58 -29.37 3.45
C LEU A 208 -0.65 -30.33 4.19
N VAL A 209 -0.68 -31.59 3.81
CA VAL A 209 0.28 -32.59 4.26
C VAL A 209 0.77 -33.40 3.05
N GLN A 210 2.06 -33.71 3.05
CA GLN A 210 2.71 -34.57 2.07
C GLN A 210 3.55 -35.61 2.81
N GLN A 211 3.41 -36.88 2.43
CA GLN A 211 4.34 -37.93 2.86
C GLN A 211 5.57 -37.87 1.94
N THR A 212 6.69 -37.31 2.38
CA THR A 212 7.94 -37.30 1.60
C THR A 212 8.86 -38.46 1.98
N GLY A 213 8.74 -38.96 3.20
CA GLY A 213 9.45 -40.14 3.70
C GLY A 213 8.82 -41.46 3.24
N ALA A 214 9.57 -42.55 3.40
CA ALA A 214 9.09 -43.90 3.04
C ALA A 214 8.09 -44.46 4.07
N GLY A 215 8.08 -43.92 5.29
CA GLY A 215 7.17 -44.33 6.35
C GLY A 215 5.75 -43.84 6.10
N LEU A 216 4.76 -44.69 6.36
CA LEU A 216 3.35 -44.33 6.22
C LEU A 216 2.97 -43.22 7.20
N THR A 217 2.40 -42.14 6.67
CA THR A 217 1.87 -41.04 7.48
C THR A 217 0.38 -41.21 7.67
N THR A 218 -0.05 -41.31 8.94
CA THR A 218 -1.47 -41.35 9.32
C THR A 218 -1.91 -40.02 9.92
N ILE A 219 -3.05 -39.49 9.48
CA ILE A 219 -3.66 -38.28 10.04
C ILE A 219 -4.58 -38.70 11.19
N ALA A 220 -4.43 -38.08 12.35
CA ALA A 220 -5.25 -38.39 13.53
C ALA A 220 -5.79 -37.12 14.18
N GLY A 221 -7.01 -37.18 14.73
CA GLY A 221 -7.54 -36.16 15.63
C GLY A 221 -7.17 -36.49 17.08
N ALA A 222 -6.81 -35.48 17.86
CA ALA A 222 -6.75 -35.61 19.31
C ALA A 222 -8.14 -35.94 19.90
N THR A 223 -8.21 -36.30 21.18
CA THR A 223 -9.48 -36.58 21.87
C THR A 223 -10.47 -35.43 21.70
N GLY A 224 -11.67 -35.73 21.17
CA GLY A 224 -12.73 -34.75 20.92
C GLY A 224 -12.72 -34.14 19.52
N VAL A 225 -11.66 -34.36 18.72
CA VAL A 225 -11.58 -33.91 17.33
C VAL A 225 -12.22 -34.95 16.41
N THR A 226 -13.18 -34.52 15.60
CA THR A 226 -13.80 -35.32 14.53
C THR A 226 -13.07 -35.06 13.21
N VAL A 227 -12.55 -36.12 12.60
CA VAL A 227 -11.85 -36.07 11.30
C VAL A 227 -12.66 -36.84 10.27
N ASN A 228 -13.26 -36.11 9.34
CA ASN A 228 -14.04 -36.67 8.24
C ASN A 228 -13.14 -36.85 7.01
N ALA A 229 -13.21 -38.03 6.39
CA ALA A 229 -12.53 -38.33 5.14
C ALA A 229 -13.39 -39.30 4.30
N PRO A 230 -13.26 -39.32 2.96
CA PRO A 230 -13.88 -40.35 2.13
C PRO A 230 -13.52 -41.76 2.65
N ASN A 231 -14.52 -42.63 2.80
CA ASN A 231 -14.40 -43.99 3.37
C ASN A 231 -13.77 -44.07 4.78
N ALA A 232 -13.59 -42.94 5.47
CA ALA A 232 -12.77 -42.82 6.68
C ALA A 232 -11.27 -43.16 6.48
N ASP A 233 -10.78 -43.03 5.25
CA ASP A 233 -9.37 -43.22 4.89
C ASP A 233 -8.53 -42.06 5.44
N LEU A 234 -7.58 -42.35 6.34
CA LEU A 234 -6.77 -41.33 7.04
C LEU A 234 -5.26 -41.50 6.88
N THR A 235 -4.82 -42.53 6.16
CA THR A 235 -3.40 -42.74 5.85
C THR A 235 -3.11 -42.20 4.45
N ILE A 236 -2.00 -41.47 4.31
CA ILE A 236 -1.55 -40.96 3.01
C ILE A 236 -1.11 -42.14 2.14
N ASN A 237 -1.56 -42.20 0.89
CA ASN A 237 -1.38 -43.34 -0.01
C ASN A 237 0.04 -43.41 -0.62
N GLY A 238 1.05 -43.56 0.24
CA GLY A 238 2.44 -43.77 -0.13
C GLY A 238 3.25 -42.50 -0.36
N GLN A 239 4.53 -42.71 -0.68
CA GLN A 239 5.49 -41.63 -0.82
C GLN A 239 5.09 -40.66 -1.95
N TYR A 240 5.24 -39.37 -1.67
CA TYR A 240 4.87 -38.21 -2.48
C TYR A 240 3.37 -37.97 -2.66
N ALA A 241 2.50 -38.81 -2.09
CA ALA A 241 1.08 -38.51 -2.01
C ALA A 241 0.80 -37.38 -1.01
N MET A 242 -0.34 -36.72 -1.21
CA MET A 242 -0.72 -35.49 -0.51
C MET A 242 -2.20 -35.50 -0.14
N ALA A 243 -2.50 -34.78 0.94
CA ALA A 243 -3.86 -34.45 1.36
C ALA A 243 -3.93 -33.01 1.88
N VAL A 244 -5.15 -32.49 1.95
CA VAL A 244 -5.47 -31.23 2.60
C VAL A 244 -6.40 -31.51 3.78
N MET A 245 -6.15 -30.84 4.89
CA MET A 245 -7.00 -30.81 6.07
C MET A 245 -7.61 -29.42 6.18
N ILE A 246 -8.94 -29.34 6.31
CA ILE A 246 -9.70 -28.09 6.38
C ILE A 246 -10.58 -28.12 7.61
N GLN A 247 -10.45 -27.14 8.49
CA GLN A 247 -11.34 -27.02 9.64
C GLN A 247 -12.69 -26.46 9.21
N THR A 248 -13.75 -27.25 9.28
CA THR A 248 -15.11 -26.87 8.84
C THR A 248 -15.99 -26.39 10.00
N ALA A 249 -15.65 -26.79 11.24
CA ALA A 249 -16.21 -26.24 12.47
C ALA A 249 -15.20 -26.42 13.63
N THR A 250 -15.49 -25.88 14.81
CA THR A 250 -14.68 -26.15 16.02
C THR A 250 -14.59 -27.67 16.22
N ASP A 251 -13.37 -28.20 16.35
CA ASP A 251 -13.07 -29.64 16.48
C ASP A 251 -13.60 -30.55 15.35
N VAL A 252 -13.97 -29.99 14.19
CA VAL A 252 -14.40 -30.77 13.01
C VAL A 252 -13.55 -30.42 11.80
N TRP A 253 -12.88 -31.43 11.25
CA TRP A 253 -11.99 -31.31 10.10
C TRP A 253 -12.44 -32.19 8.95
N GLN A 254 -12.39 -31.64 7.74
CA GLN A 254 -12.54 -32.37 6.48
C GLN A 254 -11.14 -32.65 5.92
N VAL A 255 -10.87 -33.91 5.56
CA VAL A 255 -9.61 -34.35 4.96
C VAL A 255 -9.89 -34.93 3.59
N GLU A 256 -9.17 -34.43 2.58
CA GLU A 256 -9.30 -34.88 1.20
C GLU A 256 -7.94 -34.99 0.55
N GLY A 257 -7.75 -36.01 -0.30
CA GLY A 257 -6.48 -36.24 -0.97
C GLY A 257 -6.35 -37.65 -1.51
N ASN A 258 -5.11 -38.05 -1.79
CA ASN A 258 -4.78 -39.43 -2.12
C ASN A 258 -4.57 -40.22 -0.83
N LEU A 259 -5.66 -40.78 -0.31
CA LEU A 259 -5.75 -41.45 0.99
C LEU A 259 -6.10 -42.93 0.84
N VAL A 260 -5.72 -43.72 1.83
CA VAL A 260 -6.08 -45.14 2.01
C VAL A 260 -6.42 -45.40 3.48
N ALA A 261 -7.05 -46.55 3.72
CA ALA A 261 -7.44 -47.04 5.04
C ALA A 261 -6.26 -47.22 6.01
#